data_AF-A0A7S2U3G3-F1
#
_entry.id   AF-A0A7S2U3G3-F1
#
_cell.length_a   1.000
_cell.length_b   1.000
_cell.length_c   1.000
_cell.angle_alpha   90.00
_cell.angle_beta   90.00
_cell.angle_gamma   90.00
#
_symmetry.space_group_name_H-M   'P 1'
#
loop_
_entity.id
_entity.type
_entity.pdbx_description
1 polymer ?
#
loop_
_entity_poly.entity_id
_entity_poly.type
_entity_poly.pdbx_seq_one_letter_code
_entity_poly.pdbx_strand_id
1 'polypeptide(L)'
;ALRDRNVLSDKRAAVHAYLYPMGLNEVEMAVRPRLLPIEKLDGKSMPQELELTAASIDPSQCLVLDDGKTFMILVGSRVDPKWVNTIFEAADAKGMRLRDLEENSPMELQLVYQVLDSIRTPFHKGTFVIAEGSQDAAYFYGALVQDRTMGEQSLDEYMQFILRR
;
A
#
# COMPACT_ATOMS: atom_id res chain seq x y z
N ALA A 1 4.39 -1.43 -16.19
CA ALA A 1 4.51 -1.74 -17.64
C ALA A 1 5.11 -0.59 -18.44
N LEU A 2 4.60 0.64 -18.24
CA LEU A 2 4.88 1.78 -19.12
C LEU A 2 5.97 2.75 -18.62
N ARG A 3 6.62 2.48 -17.47
CA ARG A 3 7.69 3.35 -16.94
C ARG A 3 8.83 3.50 -17.93
N ASP A 4 9.36 4.72 -18.04
CA ASP A 4 10.14 5.12 -19.20
C ASP A 4 11.63 4.69 -19.13
N ARG A 5 12.16 4.36 -17.93
CA ARG A 5 13.60 4.06 -17.74
C ARG A 5 13.89 2.82 -16.90
N ASN A 6 14.91 2.06 -17.31
CA ASN A 6 15.58 0.96 -16.58
C ASN A 6 14.75 -0.22 -16.07
N VAL A 7 13.51 -0.41 -16.55
CA VAL A 7 12.77 -1.66 -16.28
C VAL A 7 13.23 -2.74 -17.25
N LEU A 8 13.82 -3.81 -16.71
CA LEU A 8 14.25 -5.01 -17.45
C LEU A 8 13.10 -5.55 -18.33
N SER A 9 13.44 -6.01 -19.53
CA SER A 9 12.46 -6.56 -20.49
C SER A 9 11.57 -7.63 -19.87
N ASP A 10 12.16 -8.57 -19.13
CA ASP A 10 11.42 -9.65 -18.47
C ASP A 10 10.44 -9.14 -17.42
N LYS A 11 10.80 -8.08 -16.69
CA LYS A 11 9.90 -7.44 -15.73
C LYS A 11 8.73 -6.77 -16.45
N ARG A 12 8.94 -6.16 -17.63
CA ARG A 12 7.85 -5.59 -18.44
C ARG A 12 6.93 -6.68 -18.97
N ALA A 13 7.50 -7.72 -19.58
CA ALA A 13 6.74 -8.86 -20.10
C ALA A 13 5.93 -9.55 -19.00
N ALA A 14 6.51 -9.74 -17.81
CA ALA A 14 5.82 -10.30 -16.65
C ALA A 14 4.63 -9.45 -16.20
N VAL A 15 4.75 -8.11 -16.20
CA VAL A 15 3.62 -7.22 -15.88
C VAL A 15 2.52 -7.33 -16.94
N HIS A 16 2.87 -7.35 -18.23
CA HIS A 16 1.86 -7.53 -19.30
C HIS A 16 1.14 -8.88 -19.20
N ALA A 17 1.88 -9.96 -18.99
CA ALA A 17 1.32 -11.30 -18.81
C ALA A 17 0.42 -11.39 -17.57
N TYR A 18 0.71 -10.59 -16.53
CA TYR A 18 -0.10 -10.50 -15.32
C TYR A 18 -1.38 -9.69 -15.51
N LEU A 19 -1.32 -8.56 -16.23
CA LEU A 19 -2.47 -7.69 -16.46
C LEU A 19 -3.47 -8.26 -17.48
N TYR A 20 -3.00 -9.05 -18.45
CA TYR A 20 -3.84 -9.56 -19.53
C TYR A 20 -5.03 -10.45 -19.08
N PRO A 21 -4.88 -11.39 -18.13
CA PRO A 21 -6.00 -12.23 -17.67
C PRO A 21 -6.91 -11.57 -16.62
N MET A 22 -6.63 -10.33 -16.22
CA MET A 22 -7.35 -9.66 -15.13
C MET A 22 -8.69 -9.07 -15.57
N GLY A 23 -9.63 -9.03 -14.63
CA GLY A 23 -10.85 -8.25 -14.79
C GLY A 23 -10.55 -6.74 -14.71
N LEU A 24 -11.53 -5.93 -15.10
CA LEU A 24 -11.39 -4.47 -15.15
C LEU A 24 -11.00 -3.89 -13.78
N ASN A 25 -11.61 -4.39 -12.70
CA ASN A 25 -11.36 -3.93 -11.33
C ASN A 25 -9.91 -4.21 -10.90
N GLU A 26 -9.39 -5.39 -11.23
CA GLU A 26 -8.01 -5.76 -10.89
C GLU A 26 -7.00 -4.96 -11.70
N VAL A 27 -7.29 -4.70 -12.97
CA VAL A 27 -6.47 -3.80 -13.80
C VAL A 27 -6.49 -2.38 -13.24
N GLU A 28 -7.65 -1.88 -12.80
CA GLU A 28 -7.76 -0.57 -12.17
C GLU A 28 -6.88 -0.49 -10.92
N MET A 29 -6.93 -1.46 -10.02
CA MET A 29 -6.09 -1.49 -8.81
C MET A 29 -4.59 -1.58 -9.13
N ALA A 30 -4.22 -2.31 -10.19
CA ALA A 30 -2.83 -2.41 -10.62
C ALA A 30 -2.28 -1.10 -11.24
N VAL A 31 -3.17 -0.25 -11.77
CA VAL A 31 -2.82 1.07 -12.33
C VAL A 31 -2.90 2.16 -11.27
N ARG A 32 -3.91 2.08 -10.40
CA ARG A 32 -4.19 3.01 -9.31
C ARG A 32 -4.36 2.20 -8.02
N PRO A 33 -3.26 1.98 -7.28
CA PRO A 33 -3.32 1.34 -5.97
C PRO A 33 -4.27 2.08 -5.02
N ARG A 34 -4.70 1.40 -3.95
CA ARG A 34 -5.47 2.02 -2.88
C ARG A 34 -4.57 2.28 -1.69
N LEU A 35 -4.73 3.42 -1.03
CA LEU A 35 -4.03 3.75 0.21
C LEU A 35 -5.07 3.95 1.31
N LEU A 36 -5.01 3.12 2.36
CA LEU A 36 -6.03 3.08 3.41
C LEU A 36 -5.37 3.16 4.80
N PRO A 37 -5.85 4.03 5.71
CA PRO A 37 -5.41 4.03 7.09
C PRO A 37 -6.06 2.88 7.87
N ILE A 38 -5.25 2.15 8.65
CA ILE A 38 -5.70 0.95 9.39
C ILE A 38 -5.47 1.02 10.91
N GLU A 39 -4.89 2.11 11.42
CA GLU A 39 -4.67 2.28 12.86
C GLU A 39 -5.99 2.60 13.62
N LYS A 40 -6.84 3.46 13.05
CA LYS A 40 -8.02 4.04 13.72
C LYS A 40 -9.33 3.42 13.23
N LEU A 41 -9.38 2.10 13.16
CA LEU A 41 -10.55 1.36 12.70
C LEU A 41 -11.63 1.31 13.79
N ASP A 42 -12.89 1.50 13.42
CA ASP A 42 -14.03 1.50 14.33
C ASP A 42 -14.96 0.27 14.16
N GLY A 43 -14.68 -0.58 13.17
CA GLY A 43 -15.47 -1.77 12.83
C GLY A 43 -16.84 -1.48 12.21
N LYS A 44 -17.18 -0.23 11.93
CA LYS A 44 -18.49 0.17 11.39
C LYS A 44 -18.41 0.53 9.92
N SER A 45 -17.31 1.14 9.50
CA SER A 45 -17.11 1.59 8.12
C SER A 45 -15.73 1.24 7.61
N MET A 46 -15.63 1.02 6.29
CA MET A 46 -14.35 0.95 5.64
C MET A 46 -13.63 2.31 5.76
N PRO A 47 -12.33 2.33 6.04
CA PRO A 47 -11.57 3.57 6.10
C PRO A 47 -11.60 4.27 4.74
N GLN A 48 -11.61 5.60 4.77
CA GLN A 48 -11.58 6.41 3.55
C GLN A 48 -10.21 6.29 2.87
N GLU A 49 -10.21 6.07 1.55
CA GLU A 49 -8.98 6.08 0.74
C GLU A 49 -8.31 7.45 0.78
N LEU A 50 -6.99 7.43 0.97
CA LEU A 50 -6.12 8.59 0.90
C LEU A 50 -5.59 8.77 -0.54
N GLU A 51 -5.12 9.98 -0.83
CA GLU A 51 -4.45 10.26 -2.08
C GLU A 51 -3.10 9.53 -2.16
N LEU A 52 -2.70 9.15 -3.37
CA LEU A 52 -1.46 8.39 -3.62
C LEU A 52 -0.26 9.34 -3.73
N THR A 53 -0.06 10.14 -2.69
CA THR A 53 1.03 11.10 -2.53
C THR A 53 1.67 10.98 -1.15
N ALA A 54 2.97 11.24 -1.07
CA ALA A 54 3.70 11.30 0.18
C ALA A 54 3.15 12.39 1.12
N ALA A 55 2.48 13.42 0.59
CA ALA A 55 1.86 14.47 1.39
C ALA A 55 0.69 13.95 2.26
N SER A 56 0.07 12.83 1.88
CA SER A 56 -1.01 12.21 2.64
C SER A 56 -0.53 11.26 3.74
N ILE A 57 0.78 11.03 3.85
CA ILE A 57 1.35 10.10 4.81
C ILE A 57 1.66 10.83 6.11
N ASP A 58 0.94 10.49 7.17
CA ASP A 58 1.22 10.94 8.53
C ASP A 58 2.10 9.91 9.25
N PRO A 59 3.28 10.31 9.79
CA PRO A 59 4.14 9.43 10.58
C PRO A 59 3.46 8.80 11.81
N SER A 60 2.33 9.35 12.28
CA SER A 60 1.58 8.77 13.39
C SER A 60 0.60 7.68 12.98
N GLN A 61 0.53 7.30 11.69
CA GLN A 61 -0.46 6.35 11.18
C GLN A 61 0.18 5.06 10.70
N CYS A 62 -0.63 4.00 10.69
CA CYS A 62 -0.36 2.77 9.96
C CYS A 62 -1.24 2.72 8.73
N LEU A 63 -0.63 2.53 7.56
CA LEU A 63 -1.28 2.59 6.25
C LEU A 63 -1.11 1.27 5.53
N VAL A 64 -2.14 0.82 4.82
CA VAL A 64 -2.02 -0.26 3.84
C VAL A 64 -2.11 0.31 2.43
N LEU A 65 -1.15 -0.06 1.59
CA LEU A 65 -1.18 0.16 0.16
C LEU A 65 -1.50 -1.17 -0.53
N ASP A 66 -2.60 -1.21 -1.26
CA ASP A 66 -3.06 -2.36 -2.04
C ASP A 66 -2.87 -2.08 -3.53
N ASP A 67 -1.94 -2.79 -4.17
CA ASP A 67 -1.69 -2.72 -5.61
C ASP A 67 -2.44 -3.79 -6.41
N GLY A 68 -3.44 -4.45 -5.80
CA GLY A 68 -4.20 -5.55 -6.37
C GLY A 68 -3.47 -6.90 -6.35
N LYS A 69 -2.17 -6.91 -6.00
CA LYS A 69 -1.32 -8.10 -5.93
C LYS A 69 -0.77 -8.34 -4.53
N THR A 70 -0.45 -7.29 -3.80
CA THR A 70 0.26 -7.34 -2.53
C THR A 70 -0.22 -6.23 -1.62
N PHE A 71 -0.35 -6.55 -0.33
CA PHE A 71 -0.61 -5.56 0.69
C PHE A 71 0.74 -5.11 1.22
N MET A 72 1.04 -3.83 1.10
CA MET A 72 2.19 -3.23 1.74
C MET A 72 1.70 -2.39 2.91
N ILE A 73 2.01 -2.83 4.13
CA ILE A 73 1.62 -2.15 5.35
C ILE A 73 2.79 -1.28 5.81
N LEU A 74 2.67 0.02 5.66
CA LEU A 74 3.64 1.00 6.15
C LEU A 74 3.28 1.37 7.60
N VAL A 75 4.20 1.09 8.52
CA VAL A 75 4.09 1.48 9.93
C VAL A 75 4.84 2.78 10.14
N GLY A 76 4.11 3.85 10.44
CA GLY A 76 4.67 5.16 10.73
C GLY A 76 5.58 5.16 11.97
N SER A 77 6.58 6.02 11.95
CA SER A 77 7.59 6.16 13.01
C SER A 77 7.06 6.66 14.36
N ARG A 78 5.82 7.18 14.40
CA ARG A 78 5.15 7.73 15.59
C ARG A 78 3.84 7.02 15.95
N VAL A 79 3.57 5.86 15.35
CA VAL A 79 2.43 5.01 15.73
C VAL A 79 2.60 4.55 17.18
N ASP A 80 1.50 4.41 17.93
CA ASP A 80 1.54 3.92 19.31
C ASP A 80 2.26 2.55 19.39
N PRO A 81 3.40 2.44 20.11
CA PRO A 81 4.12 1.18 20.25
C PRO A 81 3.27 0.04 20.82
N LYS A 82 2.25 0.34 21.63
CA LYS A 82 1.33 -0.69 22.15
C LYS A 82 0.50 -1.27 21.02
N TRP A 83 -0.04 -0.41 20.15
CA TRP A 83 -0.79 -0.85 18.99
C TRP A 83 0.09 -1.66 18.03
N VAL A 84 1.31 -1.19 17.76
CA VAL A 84 2.28 -1.94 16.93
C VAL A 84 2.53 -3.34 17.48
N ASN A 85 2.76 -3.48 18.78
CA ASN A 85 3.01 -4.78 19.40
C ASN A 85 1.77 -5.70 19.32
N THR A 86 0.56 -5.13 19.47
CA THR A 86 -0.71 -5.85 19.31
C THR A 86 -0.86 -6.44 17.91
N ILE A 87 -0.46 -5.71 16.87
CA ILE A 87 -0.71 -6.06 15.46
C ILE A 87 0.44 -6.85 14.81
N PHE A 88 1.70 -6.58 15.17
CA PHE A 88 2.85 -7.08 14.41
C PHE A 88 3.82 -7.99 15.19
N GLU A 89 3.49 -8.38 16.43
CA GLU A 89 4.34 -9.23 17.30
C GLU A 89 5.84 -8.84 17.28
N ALA A 90 6.13 -7.54 17.30
CA ALA A 90 7.49 -7.05 17.15
C ALA A 90 7.87 -6.10 18.28
N ALA A 91 9.05 -6.33 18.85
CA ALA A 91 9.66 -5.44 19.83
C ALA A 91 10.30 -4.20 19.17
N ASP A 92 10.62 -4.28 17.87
CA ASP A 92 11.22 -3.19 17.10
C ASP A 92 10.73 -3.18 15.63
N ALA A 93 11.14 -2.14 14.90
CA ALA A 93 10.81 -1.92 13.51
C ALA A 93 11.46 -2.90 12.51
N LYS A 94 12.35 -3.78 12.96
CA LYS A 94 13.11 -4.67 12.08
C LYS A 94 12.51 -6.07 12.10
N GLY A 95 11.92 -6.47 10.97
CA GLY A 95 11.33 -7.79 10.83
C GLY A 95 9.93 -7.91 11.41
N MET A 96 9.20 -6.79 11.53
CA MET A 96 7.77 -6.78 11.80
C MET A 96 7.04 -7.72 10.83
N ARG A 97 6.10 -8.51 11.33
CA ARG A 97 5.24 -9.38 10.54
C ARG A 97 3.82 -9.22 11.05
N LEU A 98 2.83 -9.23 10.16
CA LEU A 98 1.44 -9.20 10.62
C LEU A 98 1.18 -10.45 11.47
N ARG A 99 0.68 -10.25 12.68
CA ARG A 99 0.34 -11.32 13.62
C ARG A 99 -0.77 -12.18 13.06
N ASP A 100 -0.66 -13.50 13.23
CA ASP A 100 -1.72 -14.41 12.81
C ASP A 100 -3.02 -14.22 13.62
N LEU A 101 -4.16 -14.35 12.94
CA LEU A 101 -5.47 -14.22 13.56
C LEU A 101 -5.85 -15.50 14.32
N GLU A 102 -5.90 -15.42 15.64
CA GLU A 102 -6.37 -16.46 16.57
C GLU A 102 -7.79 -16.15 17.12
N GLU A 103 -8.48 -17.16 17.66
CA GLU A 103 -9.86 -17.06 18.20
C GLU A 103 -10.04 -15.95 19.26
N ASN A 104 -8.99 -15.65 20.03
CA ASN A 104 -9.00 -14.61 21.07
C ASN A 104 -8.11 -13.40 20.73
N SER A 105 -7.91 -13.14 19.43
CA SER A 105 -7.11 -12.00 18.97
C SER A 105 -7.69 -10.68 19.47
N PRO A 106 -6.86 -9.68 19.80
CA PRO A 106 -7.32 -8.34 20.11
C PRO A 106 -8.21 -7.77 19.00
N MET A 107 -9.21 -6.98 19.38
CA MET A 107 -10.20 -6.41 18.45
C MET A 107 -9.52 -5.63 17.33
N GLU A 108 -8.46 -4.89 17.65
CA GLU A 108 -7.67 -4.12 16.69
C GLU A 108 -7.10 -5.00 15.57
N LEU A 109 -6.59 -6.19 15.91
CA LEU A 109 -6.07 -7.14 14.93
C LEU A 109 -7.20 -7.72 14.08
N GLN A 110 -8.33 -8.06 14.70
CA GLN A 110 -9.51 -8.54 13.96
C GLN A 110 -9.99 -7.50 12.94
N LEU A 111 -10.01 -6.22 13.32
CA LEU A 111 -10.40 -5.13 12.42
C LEU A 111 -9.42 -4.94 11.26
N VAL A 112 -8.12 -5.06 11.50
CA VAL A 112 -7.12 -5.03 10.42
C VAL A 112 -7.37 -6.17 9.43
N TYR A 113 -7.56 -7.40 9.91
CA TYR A 113 -7.88 -8.54 9.03
C TYR A 113 -9.19 -8.35 8.28
N GLN A 114 -10.22 -7.81 8.93
CA GLN A 114 -11.50 -7.52 8.29
C GLN A 114 -11.33 -6.54 7.11
N VAL A 115 -10.54 -5.47 7.29
CA VAL A 115 -10.22 -4.54 6.20
C VAL A 115 -9.48 -5.27 5.08
N LEU A 116 -8.39 -5.98 5.40
CA LEU A 116 -7.59 -6.67 4.39
C LEU A 116 -8.41 -7.69 3.59
N ASP A 117 -9.24 -8.48 4.25
CA ASP A 117 -10.05 -9.51 3.57
C ASP A 117 -11.19 -8.90 2.76
N SER A 118 -11.75 -7.76 3.18
CA SER A 118 -12.78 -7.06 2.41
C SER A 118 -12.29 -6.49 1.08
N ILE A 119 -11.00 -6.15 0.98
CA ILE A 119 -10.39 -5.57 -0.23
C ILE A 119 -9.57 -6.59 -1.02
N ARG A 120 -9.32 -7.79 -0.47
CA ARG A 120 -8.48 -8.82 -1.07
C ARG A 120 -9.05 -9.34 -2.40
N THR A 121 -8.20 -9.39 -3.41
CA THR A 121 -8.51 -10.04 -4.70
C THR A 121 -8.02 -11.49 -4.74
N PRO A 122 -8.55 -12.33 -5.63
CA PRO A 122 -8.02 -13.68 -5.85
C PRO A 122 -6.56 -13.72 -6.34
N PHE A 123 -6.04 -12.61 -6.86
CA PHE A 123 -4.67 -12.51 -7.39
C PHE A 123 -3.65 -12.06 -6.35
N HIS A 124 -4.10 -11.84 -5.11
CA HIS A 124 -3.27 -11.38 -4.03
C HIS A 124 -2.26 -12.46 -3.60
N LYS A 125 -0.98 -12.10 -3.54
CA LYS A 125 0.14 -13.03 -3.32
C LYS A 125 0.75 -12.95 -1.92
N GLY A 126 0.53 -11.86 -1.19
CA GLY A 126 1.04 -11.74 0.18
C GLY A 126 1.03 -10.33 0.74
N THR A 127 1.29 -10.27 2.04
CA THR A 127 1.37 -9.05 2.84
C THR A 127 2.81 -8.80 3.25
N PHE A 128 3.27 -7.55 3.10
CA PHE A 128 4.60 -7.09 3.50
C PHE A 128 4.45 -5.96 4.50
N VAL A 129 5.11 -6.08 5.65
CA VAL A 129 5.12 -5.01 6.67
C VAL A 129 6.44 -4.26 6.53
N ILE A 130 6.34 -2.93 6.47
CA ILE A 130 7.43 -2.02 6.17
C ILE A 130 7.45 -0.96 7.26
N ALA A 131 8.58 -0.81 7.94
CA ALA A 131 8.77 0.32 8.84
C ALA A 131 9.15 1.58 8.06
N GLU A 132 8.60 2.72 8.45
CA GLU A 132 8.99 4.02 7.89
C GLU A 132 10.50 4.27 8.07
N GLY A 133 11.17 4.72 7.01
CA GLY A 133 12.62 4.96 6.99
C GLY A 133 13.48 3.70 6.76
N SER A 134 12.88 2.52 6.63
CA SER A 134 13.58 1.30 6.20
C SER A 134 13.96 1.35 4.71
N GLN A 135 14.91 0.52 4.30
CA GLN A 135 15.34 0.43 2.89
C GLN A 135 14.19 -0.04 1.98
N ASP A 136 13.29 -0.87 2.50
CA ASP A 136 12.16 -1.42 1.76
C ASP A 136 11.06 -0.38 1.51
N ALA A 137 11.05 0.72 2.27
CA ALA A 137 10.10 1.82 2.08
C ALA A 137 10.20 2.45 0.69
N ALA A 138 11.36 2.37 0.03
CA ALA A 138 11.51 2.87 -1.34
C ALA A 138 10.52 2.23 -2.33
N TYR A 139 10.15 0.96 -2.14
CA TYR A 139 9.16 0.29 -2.99
C TYR A 139 7.75 0.84 -2.72
N PHE A 140 7.40 1.06 -1.46
CA PHE A 140 6.14 1.67 -1.05
C PHE A 140 5.97 3.08 -1.63
N TYR A 141 6.95 3.97 -1.41
CA TYR A 141 6.92 5.33 -1.95
C TYR A 141 6.93 5.35 -3.49
N GLY A 142 7.56 4.35 -4.11
CA GLY A 142 7.51 4.18 -5.56
C GLY A 142 6.13 3.84 -6.12
N ALA A 143 5.16 3.47 -5.29
CA ALA A 143 3.77 3.22 -5.69
C ALA A 143 2.86 4.45 -5.54
N LEU A 144 3.37 5.57 -5.00
CA LEU A 144 2.64 6.84 -4.85
C LEU A 144 2.65 7.60 -6.19
N VAL A 145 1.74 7.21 -7.08
CA VAL A 145 1.74 7.63 -8.49
C VAL A 145 1.46 9.12 -8.72
N GLN A 146 1.02 9.87 -7.71
CA GLN A 146 0.76 11.30 -7.86
C GLN A 146 2.02 12.14 -7.68
N ASP A 147 3.03 11.60 -6.99
CA ASP A 147 4.28 12.31 -6.72
C ASP A 147 5.18 12.34 -7.96
N ARG A 148 6.02 13.37 -8.01
CA ARG A 148 7.08 13.44 -9.03
C ARG A 148 8.10 12.34 -8.76
N THR A 149 8.42 11.56 -9.81
CA THR A 149 9.50 10.57 -9.75
C THR A 149 10.65 10.93 -10.70
N MET A 150 11.72 10.13 -10.70
CA MET A 150 12.90 10.41 -11.51
C MET A 150 12.61 10.26 -13.01
N GLY A 151 12.27 11.37 -13.66
CA GLY A 151 12.00 11.44 -15.09
C GLY A 151 10.51 11.44 -15.47
N GLU A 152 9.61 11.41 -14.49
CA GLU A 152 8.15 11.50 -14.70
C GLU A 152 7.60 12.72 -13.95
N GLN A 153 6.58 13.37 -14.52
CA GLN A 153 5.92 14.53 -13.91
C GLN A 153 5.02 14.11 -12.75
N SER A 154 4.79 14.99 -11.78
CA SER A 154 3.70 14.79 -10.81
C SER A 154 2.33 14.88 -11.49
N LEU A 155 1.28 14.41 -10.81
CA LEU A 155 -0.08 14.54 -11.32
C LEU A 155 -0.46 16.01 -11.58
N ASP A 156 -0.13 16.92 -10.66
CA ASP A 156 -0.40 18.35 -10.83
C ASP A 156 0.28 18.94 -12.06
N GLU A 157 1.53 18.56 -12.30
CA GLU A 157 2.30 19.01 -13.47
C GLU A 157 1.71 18.50 -14.78
N TYR A 158 1.31 17.23 -14.78
CA TYR A 158 0.62 16.62 -15.91
C TYR A 158 -0.71 17.31 -16.19
N MET A 159 -1.52 17.58 -15.17
CA MET A 159 -2.80 18.28 -15.33
C MET A 159 -2.61 19.70 -15.86
N GLN A 160 -1.61 20.44 -15.36
CA GLN A 160 -1.27 21.77 -15.89
C GLN A 160 -0.82 21.71 -17.35
N PHE A 161 -0.08 20.66 -17.75
CA PHE A 161 0.33 20.48 -19.14
C PHE A 161 -0.87 20.22 -20.06
N ILE A 162 -1.81 19.37 -19.66
CA ILE A 162 -3.02 19.08 -20.42
C ILE A 162 -3.90 20.32 -20.56
N LEU A 163 -4.11 21.08 -19.48
CA LEU A 163 -4.96 22.28 -19.49
C LEU A 163 -4.39 23.47 -20.29
N ARG A 164 -3.09 23.45 -20.60
CA ARG A 164 -2.42 24.47 -21.43
C ARG A 164 -2.44 24.14 -22.92
N ARG A 165 -2.92 22.95 -23.31
CA ARG A 165 -3.11 22.53 -24.70
C ARG A 165 -4.55 22.75 -25.13
#